data_AF-A0A1A8Q6D7-F1
#
_entry.id   AF-A0A1A8Q6D7-F1
#
_cell.length_a   1.000
_cell.length_b   1.000
_cell.length_c   1.000
_cell.angle_alpha   90.00
_cell.angle_beta   90.00
_cell.angle_gamma   90.00
#
_symmetry.space_group_name_H-M   'P 1'
#
loop_
_entity.id
_entity.type
_entity.pdbx_description
1 polymer ?
#
loop_
_entity_poly.entity_id
_entity_poly.type
_entity_poly.pdbx_seq_one_letter_code
_entity_poly.pdbx_strand_id
1 'polypeptide(L)'
;FKLVRCEDGWTIKNVISTVLSSGCVGPGITHSLCYGLLLKHLKSSEMYWLHPDLTVSELTQRYVQQHLEAEWRYDLRIRYIPSSFLEAFQDDRTTILYFYQQIRSDYMQQYASKVSDG
;
A
#
# COMPACT_ATOMS: atom_id res chain seq x y z
N PHE A 1 4.18 10.99 3.64
CA PHE A 1 2.81 10.46 3.78
C PHE A 1 1.85 11.43 3.12
N LYS A 2 0.65 10.99 2.72
CA LYS A 2 -0.40 11.86 2.16
C LYS A 2 -1.65 11.72 3.02
N LEU A 3 -2.25 12.85 3.40
CA LEU A 3 -3.56 12.88 4.02
C LEU A 3 -4.64 12.78 2.94
N VAL A 4 -5.61 11.90 3.16
CA VAL A 4 -6.76 11.71 2.26
C VAL A 4 -8.01 12.01 3.05
N ARG A 5 -8.83 12.94 2.56
CA ARG A 5 -10.16 13.18 3.11
C ARG A 5 -11.13 12.21 2.44
N CYS A 6 -11.71 11.31 3.23
CA CYS A 6 -12.70 10.35 2.75
C CYS A 6 -14.11 10.95 2.84
N GLU A 7 -15.00 10.52 1.95
CA GLU A 7 -16.43 10.83 2.01
C GLU A 7 -17.21 9.58 2.46
N ASP A 8 -18.47 9.78 2.82
CA ASP A 8 -19.35 8.70 3.25
C ASP A 8 -19.53 7.67 2.15
N GLY A 9 -19.47 6.38 2.53
CA GLY A 9 -19.60 5.26 1.60
C GLY A 9 -18.36 4.97 0.74
N TRP A 10 -17.26 5.73 0.88
CA TRP A 10 -16.03 5.44 0.17
C TRP A 10 -15.47 4.06 0.54
N THR A 11 -14.99 3.36 -0.47
CA THR A 11 -14.25 2.11 -0.31
C THR A 11 -12.74 2.34 -0.35
N ILE A 12 -11.98 1.32 0.05
CA ILE A 12 -10.52 1.34 -0.05
C ILE A 12 -10.05 1.60 -1.48
N LYS A 13 -10.79 1.10 -2.49
CA LYS A 13 -10.51 1.40 -3.90
C LYS A 13 -10.59 2.91 -4.19
N ASN A 14 -11.57 3.63 -3.63
CA ASN A 14 -11.67 5.08 -3.78
C ASN A 14 -10.47 5.80 -3.16
N VAL A 15 -10.04 5.36 -1.97
CA VAL A 15 -8.86 5.92 -1.29
C VAL A 15 -7.59 5.71 -2.12
N ILE A 16 -7.33 4.48 -2.58
CA ILE A 16 -6.17 4.17 -3.43
C ILE A 16 -6.20 5.03 -4.69
N SER A 17 -7.34 5.08 -5.38
CA SER A 17 -7.49 5.88 -6.60
C SER A 17 -7.17 7.37 -6.36
N THR A 18 -7.63 7.93 -5.24
CA THR A 18 -7.35 9.33 -4.85
C THR A 18 -5.86 9.57 -4.58
N VAL A 19 -5.16 8.62 -3.96
CA VAL A 19 -3.71 8.74 -3.74
C VAL A 19 -2.96 8.71 -5.07
N LEU A 20 -3.27 7.74 -5.94
CA LEU A 20 -2.61 7.58 -7.23
C LEU A 20 -2.86 8.78 -8.17
N SER A 21 -4.10 9.25 -8.27
CA SER A 21 -4.46 10.38 -9.14
C SER A 21 -3.88 11.71 -8.69
N SER A 22 -3.50 11.83 -7.42
CA SER A 22 -2.92 13.06 -6.89
C SER A 22 -1.48 13.35 -7.30
N GLY A 23 -0.83 12.43 -8.02
CA GLY A 23 0.54 12.56 -8.49
C GLY A 23 1.61 12.39 -7.42
N CYS A 24 1.26 12.17 -6.14
CA CYS A 24 2.23 12.04 -5.06
C CYS A 24 3.09 10.77 -5.14
N VAL A 25 2.62 9.75 -5.86
CA VAL A 25 3.36 8.51 -6.12
C VAL A 25 4.28 8.69 -7.34
N GLY A 26 3.80 9.42 -8.34
CA GLY A 26 4.47 9.71 -9.59
C GLY A 26 3.48 9.80 -10.75
N PRO A 27 3.89 10.28 -11.92
CA PRO A 27 3.05 10.40 -13.10
C PRO A 27 2.90 9.08 -13.87
N GLY A 28 1.96 9.00 -14.80
CA GLY A 28 1.93 7.94 -15.82
C GLY A 28 1.57 6.54 -15.31
N ILE A 29 0.89 6.44 -14.17
CA ILE A 29 0.43 5.16 -13.62
C ILE A 29 -0.73 4.63 -14.46
N THR A 30 -0.53 3.47 -15.08
CA THR A 30 -1.53 2.72 -15.85
C THR A 30 -1.96 1.44 -15.13
N HIS A 31 -1.13 0.91 -14.23
CA HIS A 31 -1.38 -0.34 -13.50
C HIS A 31 -1.96 -0.13 -12.10
N SER A 32 -2.94 0.77 -11.97
CA SER A 32 -3.55 1.14 -10.69
C SER A 32 -4.11 -0.04 -9.89
N LEU A 33 -4.59 -1.09 -10.54
CA LEU A 33 -5.11 -2.30 -9.91
C LEU A 33 -4.05 -3.17 -9.22
N CYS A 34 -2.77 -2.92 -9.48
CA CYS A 34 -1.67 -3.61 -8.80
C CYS A 34 -1.49 -3.13 -7.35
N TYR A 35 -1.99 -1.94 -7.03
CA TYR A 35 -1.88 -1.32 -5.72
C TYR A 35 -2.93 -1.86 -4.75
N GLY A 36 -2.53 -2.05 -3.50
CA GLY A 36 -3.37 -2.41 -2.36
C GLY A 36 -3.00 -1.56 -1.15
N LEU A 37 -3.88 -1.58 -0.14
CA LEU A 37 -3.65 -0.87 1.11
C LEU A 37 -3.44 -1.88 2.24
N LEU A 38 -2.33 -1.74 2.95
CA LEU A 38 -1.96 -2.59 4.08
C LEU A 38 -2.09 -1.78 5.36
N LEU A 39 -2.98 -2.21 6.26
CA LEU A 39 -3.09 -1.69 7.61
C LEU A 39 -2.12 -2.44 8.52
N LYS A 40 -1.24 -1.72 9.22
CA LYS A 40 -0.29 -2.30 10.19
C LYS A 40 -0.51 -1.69 11.56
N HIS A 41 -0.54 -2.55 12.57
CA HIS A 41 -0.44 -2.09 13.95
C HIS A 41 1.04 -1.80 14.25
N LEU A 42 1.33 -0.69 14.91
CA LEU A 42 2.69 -0.21 15.16
C LEU A 42 3.32 -0.83 16.41
N LYS A 43 2.51 -1.42 17.29
CA LYS A 43 2.95 -1.99 18.57
C LYS A 43 2.84 -3.51 18.65
N SER A 44 2.28 -4.16 17.63
CA SER A 44 2.20 -5.62 17.51
C SER A 44 2.60 -6.06 16.10
N SER A 45 2.57 -7.36 15.84
CA SER A 45 2.82 -7.94 14.51
C SER A 45 1.57 -7.97 13.63
N GLU A 46 0.47 -7.35 14.06
CA GLU A 46 -0.81 -7.40 13.34
C GLU A 46 -0.74 -6.59 12.05
N MET A 47 -1.20 -7.22 10.98
CA MET A 47 -1.27 -6.63 9.65
C MET A 47 -2.46 -7.17 8.88
N TYR A 48 -3.20 -6.27 8.25
CA TYR A 48 -4.40 -6.57 7.50
C TYR A 48 -4.33 -5.93 6.13
N TRP A 49 -4.34 -6.77 5.10
CA TRP A 49 -4.60 -6.27 3.76
C TRP A 49 -6.07 -5.94 3.61
N LEU A 50 -6.35 -4.70 3.25
CA LEU A 50 -7.71 -4.20 3.16
C LEU A 50 -8.30 -4.57 1.79
N HIS A 51 -9.50 -5.15 1.80
CA HIS A 51 -10.19 -5.50 0.55
C HIS A 51 -10.59 -4.22 -0.21
N PRO A 52 -10.45 -4.15 -1.55
CA PRO A 52 -10.79 -2.95 -2.31
C PRO A 52 -12.21 -2.44 -2.10
N ASP A 53 -13.17 -3.35 -1.90
CA ASP A 53 -14.59 -3.01 -1.71
C ASP A 53 -14.98 -2.78 -0.24
N LEU A 54 -14.05 -2.94 0.71
CA LEU A 54 -14.30 -2.61 2.12
C LEU A 54 -14.55 -1.10 2.24
N THR A 55 -15.60 -0.70 2.95
CA THR A 55 -15.86 0.73 3.20
C THR A 55 -14.97 1.27 4.32
N VAL A 56 -14.71 2.57 4.31
CA VAL A 56 -13.94 3.24 5.37
C VAL A 56 -14.66 3.15 6.73
N SER A 57 -16.00 3.15 6.74
CA SER A 57 -16.78 2.96 7.98
C SER A 57 -16.62 1.55 8.56
N GLU A 58 -16.73 0.50 7.73
CA GLU A 58 -16.53 -0.89 8.15
C GLU A 58 -15.09 -1.12 8.64
N LEU A 59 -14.10 -0.54 7.96
CA LEU A 59 -12.70 -0.56 8.37
C LEU A 59 -12.53 -0.01 9.79
N THR A 60 -13.06 1.18 10.06
CA THR A 60 -12.96 1.83 11.36
C THR A 60 -13.62 0.98 12.44
N GLN A 61 -14.81 0.43 12.17
CA GLN A 61 -15.52 -0.43 13.12
C GLN A 61 -14.78 -1.73 13.42
N ARG A 62 -14.16 -2.34 12.40
CA ARG A 62 -13.57 -3.68 12.53
C ARG A 62 -12.17 -3.70 13.14
N TYR A 63 -11.35 -2.69 12.85
CA TYR A 63 -9.93 -2.71 13.20
C TYR A 63 -9.51 -1.55 14.09
N VAL A 64 -10.04 -0.35 13.84
CA VAL A 64 -9.58 0.85 14.53
C VAL A 64 -10.26 1.02 15.88
N GLN A 65 -11.53 0.64 16.04
CA GLN A 65 -12.26 0.78 17.31
C GLN A 65 -11.65 0.00 18.49
N GLN A 66 -10.82 -1.02 18.23
CA GLN A 66 -10.21 -1.85 19.28
C GLN A 66 -8.95 -1.20 19.90
N HIS A 67 -8.37 -0.19 19.24
CA HIS A 67 -7.08 0.41 19.59
C HIS A 67 -7.09 1.93 19.37
N LEU A 68 -6.03 2.64 19.77
CA LEU A 68 -5.94 4.07 19.45
C LEU A 68 -5.61 4.25 17.97
N GLU A 69 -6.23 5.22 17.29
CA GLU A 69 -5.99 5.48 15.86
C GLU A 69 -4.50 5.70 15.54
N ALA A 70 -3.77 6.38 16.42
CA ALA A 70 -2.34 6.64 16.29
C ALA A 70 -1.45 5.38 16.34
N GLU A 71 -2.00 4.21 16.71
CA GLU A 71 -1.29 2.93 16.73
C GLU A 71 -1.37 2.21 15.38
N TRP A 72 -2.12 2.75 14.42
CA TRP A 72 -2.28 2.17 13.10
C TRP A 72 -1.55 2.97 12.01
N ARG A 73 -1.04 2.25 11.01
CA ARG A 73 -0.43 2.85 9.81
C ARG A 73 -1.00 2.22 8.54
N TYR A 74 -1.35 3.07 7.59
CA TYR A 74 -1.76 2.68 6.25
C TYR A 74 -0.57 2.77 5.29
N ASP A 75 -0.15 1.62 4.77
CA ASP A 75 0.89 1.52 3.75
C ASP A 75 0.22 1.25 2.39
N LEU A 76 0.28 2.21 1.46
CA LEU A 76 0.03 1.91 0.04
C LEU A 76 1.17 1.01 -0.46
N ARG A 77 0.83 -0.07 -1.16
CA ARG A 77 1.80 -1.09 -1.59
C ARG A 77 1.39 -1.72 -2.91
N ILE A 78 2.35 -2.23 -3.68
CA ILE A 78 2.05 -3.17 -4.76
C ILE A 78 1.80 -4.54 -4.12
N ARG A 79 0.63 -5.13 -4.42
CA ARG A 79 0.18 -6.42 -3.87
C ARG A 79 -0.14 -7.41 -4.96
N TYR A 80 -0.85 -6.97 -6.01
CA TYR A 80 -1.29 -7.81 -7.10
C TYR A 80 -0.30 -7.65 -8.25
N ILE A 81 0.60 -8.63 -8.39
CA ILE A 81 1.73 -8.56 -9.32
C ILE A 81 1.40 -9.40 -10.55
N PRO A 82 1.44 -8.83 -11.77
CA PRO A 82 1.29 -9.60 -12.99
C PRO A 82 2.39 -10.67 -13.11
N SER A 83 2.08 -11.83 -13.69
CA SER A 83 3.07 -12.92 -13.84
C SER A 83 4.33 -12.47 -14.60
N SER A 84 4.17 -11.65 -15.64
CA SER A 84 5.27 -11.00 -16.39
C SER A 84 5.40 -9.52 -16.02
N PHE A 85 5.52 -9.19 -14.72
CA PHE A 85 5.45 -7.79 -14.26
C PHE A 85 6.49 -6.85 -14.89
N LEU A 86 7.67 -7.33 -15.28
CA LEU A 86 8.68 -6.50 -15.94
C LEU A 86 8.21 -6.01 -17.31
N GLU A 87 7.55 -6.89 -18.07
CA GLU A 87 6.94 -6.55 -19.35
C GLU A 87 5.67 -5.72 -19.14
N ALA A 88 4.82 -6.11 -18.18
CA ALA A 88 3.59 -5.39 -17.88
C ALA A 88 3.87 -3.93 -17.49
N PHE A 89 4.89 -3.68 -16.66
CA PHE A 89 5.23 -2.33 -16.19
C PHE A 89 6.22 -1.60 -17.11
N GLN A 90 6.53 -2.10 -18.31
CA GLN A 90 7.55 -1.51 -19.19
C GLN A 90 7.27 -0.03 -19.52
N ASP A 91 5.99 0.31 -19.69
CA ASP A 91 5.52 1.67 -19.99
C ASP A 91 5.03 2.42 -18.74
N ASP A 92 5.01 1.77 -17.58
CA ASP A 92 4.61 2.34 -16.28
C ASP A 92 5.82 2.48 -15.36
N ARG A 93 6.67 3.46 -15.70
CA ARG A 93 7.91 3.74 -14.97
C ARG A 93 7.67 4.01 -13.48
N THR A 94 6.55 4.64 -13.15
CA THR A 94 6.21 4.95 -11.75
C THR A 94 5.91 3.68 -10.98
N THR A 95 5.09 2.77 -11.51
CA THR A 95 4.78 1.51 -10.82
C THR A 95 6.01 0.62 -10.66
N ILE A 96 6.86 0.45 -11.68
CA ILE A 96 8.06 -0.39 -11.53
C ILE A 96 9.05 0.18 -10.51
N LEU A 97 9.28 1.50 -10.50
CA LEU A 97 10.16 2.15 -9.52
C LEU A 97 9.60 2.06 -8.11
N TYR A 98 8.29 2.26 -7.96
CA TYR A 98 7.62 2.12 -6.67
C TYR A 98 7.74 0.69 -6.14
N PHE A 99 7.56 -0.32 -7.01
CA PHE A 99 7.70 -1.72 -6.64
C PHE A 99 9.14 -2.07 -6.24
N TYR A 100 10.12 -1.59 -7.00
CA TYR A 100 11.54 -1.74 -6.65
C TYR A 100 11.86 -1.15 -5.28
N GLN A 101 11.40 0.07 -4.99
CA GLN A 101 11.62 0.72 -3.69
C GLN A 101 10.96 -0.05 -2.54
N GLN A 102 9.76 -0.59 -2.78
CA GLN A 102 9.07 -1.45 -1.82
C GLN A 102 9.90 -2.69 -1.49
N ILE A 103 10.34 -3.45 -2.50
CA ILE A 103 11.16 -4.66 -2.31
C ILE A 103 12.47 -4.31 -1.60
N ARG A 104 13.14 -3.23 -2.03
CA ARG A 104 14.38 -2.77 -1.40
C ARG A 104 14.18 -2.45 0.07
N SER A 105 13.09 -1.75 0.42
CA SER A 105 12.77 -1.44 1.82
C SER A 105 12.53 -2.71 2.64
N ASP A 106 11.78 -3.67 2.11
CA ASP A 106 11.50 -4.94 2.79
C ASP A 106 12.80 -5.75 2.99
N TYR A 107 13.64 -5.82 1.97
CA TYR A 107 14.95 -6.47 2.03
C TYR A 107 15.83 -5.87 3.13
N MET A 108 15.97 -4.53 3.15
CA MET A 108 16.77 -3.84 4.14
C MET A 108 16.29 -4.08 5.57
N GLN A 109 14.97 -4.19 5.77
CA GLN A 109 14.38 -4.40 7.10
C GLN A 109 14.48 -5.84 7.59
N GLN A 110 14.41 -6.83 6.69
CA GLN A 110 14.20 -8.23 7.09
C GLN A 110 15.40 -9.14 6.84
N TYR A 111 16.25 -8.80 5.87
CA TYR A 111 17.27 -9.69 5.34
C TYR A 111 18.67 -9.10 5.29
N ALA A 112 18.84 -7.78 5.20
CA ALA A 112 20.16 -7.18 5.06
C ALA A 112 21.14 -7.55 6.19
N SER A 113 20.65 -7.73 7.43
CA SER A 113 21.48 -8.17 8.57
C SER A 113 21.79 -9.67 8.61
N LYS A 114 21.21 -10.46 7.69
CA LYS A 114 21.32 -11.93 7.63
C LYS A 114 22.18 -12.42 6.47
N VAL A 115 22.62 -11.53 5.60
CA VAL A 115 23.53 -11.85 4.49
C VAL A 115 24.96 -11.67 5.01
N SER A 116 25.85 -12.64 4.74
CA SER A 116 27.25 -12.52 5.18
C SER A 116 27.96 -11.40 4.43
N ASP A 117 28.96 -10.80 5.05
CA ASP A 117 29.74 -9.69 4.49
C ASP A 117 30.67 -10.07 3.30
N GLY A 118 30.53 -11.29 2.76
CA GLY A 118 31.42 -11.86 1.75
C GLY A 118 32.60 -12.62 2.33
#